data_AF-Q3BG55-F1
#
_entry.id   AF-Q3BG55-F1
#
_cell.length_a   1.000
_cell.length_b   1.000
_cell.length_c   1.000
_cell.angle_alpha   90.00
_cell.angle_beta   90.00
_cell.angle_gamma   90.00
#
_symmetry.space_group_name_H-M   'P 1'
#
loop_
_entity.id
_entity.type
_entity.pdbx_description
1 polymer ?
#
loop_
_entity_poly.entity_id
_entity_poly.type
_entity_poly.pdbx_seq_one_letter_code
_entity_poly.pdbx_strand_id
1 'polypeptide(L)'
;DIGDIVRGRDLYFGKRKKKNKNGKETETERDKLEENLKTIFTQIYNDVTSSGRNVQKLQEHYQDNGGNFLKLREDWWTENRHTVWEAITCDDRLGGNAYFRPTCGDRQGPSVAQKQCRCPNGNNQVPTYFDYVPQYLR
;
A
#
# COMPACT_ATOMS: atom_id res chain seq x y z
N ASP A 1 -3.04 0.95 7.30
CA ASP A 1 -1.64 1.29 7.66
C ASP A 1 -0.61 0.78 6.66
N ILE A 2 -0.54 -0.52 6.32
CA ILE A 2 0.45 -1.02 5.34
C ILE A 2 0.44 -0.20 4.03
N GLY A 3 -0.75 0.12 3.49
CA GLY A 3 -0.86 0.96 2.30
C GLY A 3 -0.31 2.38 2.47
N ASP A 4 -0.37 2.97 3.66
CA ASP A 4 0.23 4.28 3.91
C ASP A 4 1.74 4.20 4.00
N ILE A 5 2.29 3.13 4.57
CA ILE A 5 3.73 2.89 4.60
C ILE A 5 4.25 2.77 3.17
N VAL A 6 3.63 1.90 2.36
CA VAL A 6 4.02 1.69 0.94
C VAL A 6 3.92 2.99 0.14
N ARG A 7 2.91 3.82 0.38
CA ARG A 7 2.70 5.11 -0.31
C ARG A 7 3.49 6.28 0.26
N GLY A 8 4.26 6.09 1.34
CA GLY A 8 4.99 7.18 2.01
C GLY A 8 4.07 8.20 2.71
N ARG A 9 2.85 7.80 3.07
CA ARG A 9 1.82 8.64 3.73
C ARG A 9 1.66 8.34 5.22
N ASP A 10 2.37 7.34 5.75
CA ASP A 10 2.28 6.95 7.15
C ASP A 10 2.86 8.05 8.06
N LEU A 11 2.22 8.32 9.20
CA LEU A 11 2.55 9.39 10.14
C LEU A 11 3.38 8.87 11.34
N TYR A 12 3.63 7.57 11.45
CA TYR A 12 4.30 6.98 12.61
C TYR A 12 5.83 7.17 12.55
N PHE A 13 6.36 8.22 13.15
CA PHE A 13 7.80 8.54 13.10
C PHE A 13 8.77 7.56 13.80
N GLY A 14 8.29 6.42 14.32
CA GLY A 14 9.13 5.47 15.04
C GLY A 14 9.56 5.96 16.43
N LYS A 15 10.57 5.30 17.00
CA LYS A 15 11.20 5.77 18.25
C LYS A 15 11.89 7.11 18.00
N ARG A 16 11.75 8.05 18.95
CA ARG A 16 12.45 9.34 18.92
C ARG A 16 13.94 9.12 18.64
N LYS A 17 14.46 9.80 17.60
CA LYS A 17 15.87 9.81 17.25
C LYS A 17 16.68 10.23 18.49
N LYS A 18 17.61 9.38 18.92
CA LYS A 18 18.58 9.77 19.94
C LYS A 18 19.69 10.53 19.22
N LYS A 19 20.09 11.68 19.75
CA LYS A 19 21.31 12.33 19.28
C LYS A 19 22.49 11.58 19.88
N ASN A 20 23.46 11.19 19.06
CA ASN A 20 24.74 10.70 19.58
C ASN A 20 25.52 11.86 20.22
N LYS A 21 26.67 11.57 20.86
CA LYS A 21 27.50 12.58 21.55
C LYS A 21 27.92 13.77 20.67
N ASN A 22 27.84 13.63 19.34
CA ASN A 22 28.22 14.64 18.36
C ASN A 22 27.00 15.41 17.81
N GLY A 23 25.82 15.25 18.41
CA GLY A 23 24.58 15.92 17.99
C GLY A 23 23.92 15.31 16.75
N LYS A 24 24.48 14.25 16.16
CA LYS A 24 23.92 13.57 14.98
C LYS A 24 22.78 12.66 15.39
N GLU A 25 21.64 12.80 14.74
CA GLU A 25 20.48 11.95 14.95
C GLU A 25 20.78 10.51 14.49
N THR A 26 20.40 9.52 15.30
CA THR A 26 20.46 8.10 14.92
C THR A 26 19.33 7.75 13.95
N GLU A 27 19.63 6.96 12.93
CA GLU A 27 18.62 6.33 12.07
C GLU A 27 17.63 5.50 12.89
N THR A 28 16.36 5.62 12.54
CA THR A 28 15.28 4.79 13.07
C THR A 28 15.04 3.58 12.17
N GLU A 29 14.31 2.59 12.69
CA GLU A 29 13.80 1.47 11.88
C GLU A 29 12.94 1.97 10.70
N ARG A 30 12.23 3.09 10.89
CA ARG A 30 11.45 3.75 9.84
C ARG A 30 12.33 4.37 8.76
N ASP A 31 13.41 5.05 9.13
CA ASP A 31 14.34 5.64 8.15
C ASP A 31 14.92 4.54 7.24
N LYS A 32 15.30 3.40 7.82
CA LYS A 32 15.79 2.22 7.06
C LYS A 32 14.72 1.62 6.16
N LEU A 33 13.48 1.51 6.65
CA LEU A 33 12.36 1.02 5.84
C LEU A 33 12.08 1.94 4.65
N GLU A 34 12.07 3.26 4.87
CA GLU A 34 11.85 4.25 3.82
C GLU A 34 12.98 4.24 2.78
N GLU A 35 14.24 4.11 3.21
CA GLU A 35 15.38 3.92 2.28
C GLU A 35 15.19 2.67 1.42
N ASN A 36 14.85 1.53 2.01
CA ASN A 36 14.61 0.30 1.26
C ASN A 36 13.47 0.47 0.25
N LEU A 37 12.37 1.11 0.64
CA LEU A 37 11.26 1.40 -0.28
C LEU A 37 11.71 2.33 -1.41
N LYS A 38 12.51 3.37 -1.13
CA LYS A 38 13.06 4.24 -2.17
C LYS A 38 13.93 3.47 -3.15
N THR A 39 14.80 2.58 -2.66
CA THR A 39 15.63 1.72 -3.52
C THR A 39 14.78 0.84 -4.42
N ILE A 40 13.75 0.17 -3.87
CA ILE A 40 12.84 -0.69 -4.63
C ILE A 40 12.08 0.12 -5.69
N PHE A 41 11.49 1.25 -5.32
CA PHE A 41 10.73 2.07 -6.26
C PHE A 41 11.60 2.78 -7.31
N THR A 42 12.88 3.03 -7.02
CA THR A 42 13.85 3.47 -8.03
C THR A 42 14.05 2.40 -9.10
N GLN A 43 14.19 1.13 -8.69
CA GLN A 43 14.32 0.01 -9.62
C GLN A 43 13.05 -0.16 -10.46
N ILE A 44 11.87 -0.16 -9.82
CA ILE A 44 10.58 -0.25 -10.52
C ILE A 44 10.41 0.90 -11.50
N TYR A 45 10.74 2.14 -11.10
CA TYR A 45 10.68 3.30 -11.98
C TYR A 45 11.55 3.08 -13.22
N ASN A 46 12.81 2.66 -13.05
CA ASN A 46 13.71 2.39 -14.17
C ASN A 46 13.16 1.27 -15.07
N ASP A 47 12.60 0.20 -14.51
CA ASP A 47 12.05 -0.91 -15.28
C ASP A 47 10.87 -0.46 -16.15
N VAL A 48 9.93 0.31 -15.57
CA VAL A 48 8.73 0.76 -16.31
C VAL A 48 8.99 1.96 -17.23
N THR A 49 10.12 2.65 -17.08
CA THR A 49 10.46 3.85 -17.87
C THR A 49 11.68 3.69 -18.78
N SER A 50 12.31 2.51 -18.84
CA SER A 50 13.50 2.29 -19.68
C SER A 50 13.20 1.76 -21.08
N SER A 51 12.07 1.08 -21.29
CA SER A 51 11.75 0.46 -22.58
C SER A 51 10.25 0.32 -22.83
N GLY A 52 9.85 0.24 -24.10
CA GLY A 52 8.45 0.07 -24.53
C GLY A 52 7.86 1.27 -25.28
N ARG A 53 6.64 1.11 -25.80
CA ARG A 53 5.98 2.12 -26.66
C ARG A 53 5.53 3.37 -25.90
N ASN A 54 5.38 3.28 -24.57
CA ASN A 54 4.80 4.34 -23.74
C ASN A 54 5.83 5.03 -22.83
N VAL A 55 7.13 4.82 -23.04
CA VAL A 55 8.19 5.31 -22.14
C VAL A 55 8.09 6.81 -21.84
N GLN A 56 7.96 7.65 -22.86
CA GLN A 56 7.88 9.10 -22.67
C GLN A 56 6.68 9.49 -21.79
N LYS A 57 5.53 8.86 -22.02
CA LYS A 57 4.32 9.09 -21.23
C LYS A 57 4.47 8.62 -19.78
N LEU A 58 5.17 7.51 -19.55
CA LEU A 58 5.42 6.99 -18.20
C LEU A 58 6.44 7.85 -17.43
N GLN A 59 7.49 8.33 -18.10
CA GLN A 59 8.45 9.28 -17.52
C GLN A 59 7.78 10.60 -17.12
N GLU A 60 6.89 11.13 -17.97
CA GLU A 60 6.10 12.33 -17.65
C GLU A 60 5.10 12.06 -16.52
N HIS A 61 4.37 10.94 -16.59
CA HIS A 61 3.36 10.60 -15.58
C HIS A 61 3.98 10.34 -14.20
N TYR A 62 5.13 9.67 -14.14
CA TYR A 62 5.85 9.35 -12.91
C TYR A 62 7.02 10.30 -12.63
N GLN A 63 7.03 11.49 -13.25
CA GLN A 63 8.05 12.49 -13.00
C GLN A 63 8.14 12.79 -11.50
N ASP A 64 9.34 12.64 -10.95
CA ASP A 64 9.58 12.75 -9.52
C ASP A 64 10.71 13.73 -9.25
N ASN A 65 10.32 14.92 -8.77
CA ASN A 65 11.27 15.99 -8.42
C ASN A 65 11.94 15.76 -7.05
N GLY A 66 11.56 14.71 -6.31
CA GLY A 66 12.01 14.49 -4.93
C GLY A 66 12.54 13.09 -4.60
N GLY A 67 12.60 12.17 -5.56
CA GLY A 67 13.08 10.78 -5.37
C GLY A 67 12.20 9.94 -4.42
N ASN A 68 10.94 10.33 -4.22
CA ASN A 68 9.99 9.63 -3.34
C ASN A 68 8.96 8.78 -4.10
N PHE A 69 8.88 8.92 -5.42
CA PHE A 69 8.04 8.13 -6.33
C PHE A 69 6.56 8.06 -5.91
N LEU A 70 6.02 9.12 -5.29
CA LEU A 70 4.71 9.09 -4.62
C LEU A 70 3.59 8.60 -5.55
N LYS A 71 3.56 9.10 -6.78
CA LYS A 71 2.55 8.72 -7.78
C LYS A 71 2.70 7.27 -8.24
N LEU A 72 3.94 6.80 -8.43
CA LEU A 72 4.22 5.41 -8.76
C LEU A 72 3.84 4.47 -7.60
N ARG A 73 4.13 4.86 -6.35
CA ARG A 73 3.73 4.11 -5.15
C ARG A 73 2.21 4.03 -4.99
N GLU A 74 1.49 5.10 -5.31
CA GLU A 74 0.02 5.14 -5.28
C GLU A 74 -0.62 4.25 -6.34
N ASP A 75 -0.13 4.30 -7.57
CA ASP A 75 -0.59 3.44 -8.66
C ASP A 75 -0.26 1.97 -8.36
N TRP A 76 0.95 1.69 -7.87
CA TRP A 76 1.37 0.35 -7.46
C TRP A 76 0.47 -0.22 -6.36
N TRP A 77 0.16 0.57 -5.33
CA TRP A 77 -0.76 0.12 -4.27
C TRP A 77 -2.16 -0.14 -4.83
N THR A 78 -2.68 0.75 -5.67
CA THR A 78 -4.02 0.60 -6.26
C THR A 78 -4.13 -0.67 -7.09
N GLU A 79 -3.09 -1.00 -7.86
CA GLU A 79 -3.04 -2.23 -8.65
C GLU A 79 -2.92 -3.48 -7.76
N ASN A 80 -2.06 -3.47 -6.73
CA ASN A 80 -1.69 -4.67 -5.98
C ASN A 80 -2.46 -4.89 -4.67
N ARG A 81 -3.30 -3.94 -4.22
CA ARG A 81 -4.01 -4.02 -2.93
C ARG A 81 -4.88 -5.27 -2.77
N HIS A 82 -5.40 -5.82 -3.86
CA HIS A 82 -6.23 -7.03 -3.84
C HIS A 82 -5.39 -8.28 -3.47
N THR A 83 -4.20 -8.42 -4.04
CA THR A 83 -3.24 -9.48 -3.69
C THR A 83 -2.73 -9.33 -2.27
N VAL A 84 -2.49 -8.10 -1.82
CA VAL A 84 -2.10 -7.83 -0.42
C VAL A 84 -3.23 -8.23 0.53
N TRP A 85 -4.48 -7.88 0.21
CA TRP A 85 -5.63 -8.29 1.01
C TRP A 85 -5.79 -9.81 1.07
N GLU A 86 -5.63 -10.49 -0.07
CA GLU A 86 -5.58 -11.94 -0.14
C GLU A 86 -4.53 -12.50 0.82
N ALA A 87 -3.29 -12.04 0.76
CA ALA A 87 -2.23 -12.51 1.65
C ALA A 87 -2.58 -12.30 3.15
N ILE A 88 -3.12 -11.14 3.52
CA ILE A 88 -3.51 -10.83 4.92
C ILE A 88 -4.63 -11.75 5.42
N THR A 89 -5.52 -12.17 4.52
CA THR A 89 -6.71 -12.95 4.86
C THR A 89 -6.58 -14.44 4.56
N CYS A 90 -5.39 -14.92 4.19
CA CYS A 90 -5.19 -16.31 3.74
C CYS A 90 -5.27 -17.36 4.86
N ASP A 91 -5.20 -16.93 6.12
CA ASP A 91 -5.18 -17.85 7.26
C ASP A 91 -6.52 -18.59 7.44
N ASP A 92 -6.47 -19.90 7.64
CA ASP A 92 -7.64 -20.76 7.83
C ASP A 92 -8.44 -20.40 9.08
N ARG A 93 -7.80 -19.80 10.09
CA ARG A 93 -8.48 -19.30 11.29
C ARG A 93 -9.48 -18.19 10.97
N LEU A 94 -9.38 -17.56 9.80
CA LEU A 94 -10.33 -16.56 9.32
C LEU A 94 -11.49 -17.17 8.53
N GLY A 95 -11.55 -18.51 8.36
CA GLY A 95 -12.53 -19.21 7.53
C GLY A 95 -14.00 -18.81 7.78
N GLY A 96 -14.36 -18.54 9.04
CA GLY A 96 -15.70 -18.08 9.43
C GLY A 96 -15.81 -16.58 9.73
N ASN A 97 -14.73 -15.81 9.58
CA ASN A 97 -14.69 -14.40 9.90
C ASN A 97 -15.24 -13.56 8.74
N ALA A 98 -15.98 -12.51 9.11
CA ALA A 98 -16.63 -11.62 8.17
C ALA A 98 -16.13 -10.18 8.25
N TYR A 99 -16.03 -9.52 7.10
CA TYR A 99 -16.04 -8.06 7.08
C TYR A 99 -17.48 -7.58 7.22
N PHE A 100 -17.77 -6.87 8.31
CA PHE A 100 -19.13 -6.61 8.79
C PHE A 100 -19.93 -5.60 7.96
N ARG A 101 -19.28 -4.81 7.09
CA ARG A 101 -19.99 -3.87 6.22
C ARG A 101 -20.51 -4.60 4.97
N PRO A 102 -21.73 -4.27 4.51
CA PRO A 102 -22.29 -4.86 3.29
C PRO A 102 -21.59 -4.25 2.06
N THR A 103 -20.49 -4.88 1.66
CA THR A 103 -19.58 -4.39 0.61
C THR A 103 -19.37 -5.38 -0.52
N CYS A 104 -19.82 -6.61 -0.34
CA CYS A 104 -19.97 -7.57 -1.43
C CYS A 104 -21.35 -7.38 -2.02
N GLY A 105 -21.58 -7.75 -3.27
CA GLY A 105 -22.91 -7.62 -3.86
C GLY A 105 -22.93 -7.98 -5.32
N ASP A 106 -24.06 -8.50 -5.75
CA ASP A 106 -24.35 -8.81 -7.14
C ASP A 106 -25.75 -8.27 -7.49
N ARG A 107 -26.37 -8.82 -8.55
CA ARG A 107 -27.70 -8.39 -9.00
C ARG A 107 -28.81 -8.58 -7.95
N GLN A 108 -28.58 -9.35 -6.89
CA GLN A 108 -29.57 -9.68 -5.86
C GLN A 108 -29.49 -8.75 -4.64
N GLY A 109 -28.47 -7.89 -4.56
CA GLY A 109 -28.29 -6.91 -3.49
C GLY A 109 -26.97 -7.05 -2.75
N PRO A 110 -26.72 -6.17 -1.77
CA PRO A 110 -25.46 -6.16 -1.03
C PRO A 110 -25.42 -7.28 0.01
N SER A 111 -24.23 -7.87 0.18
CA SER A 111 -23.89 -8.93 1.11
C SER A 111 -22.57 -8.62 1.82
N VAL A 112 -22.31 -9.35 2.90
CA VAL A 112 -21.07 -9.24 3.67
C VAL A 112 -20.03 -10.25 3.18
N ALA A 113 -18.75 -9.95 3.39
CA ALA A 113 -17.62 -10.81 3.04
C ALA A 113 -17.43 -11.89 4.12
N GLN A 114 -18.22 -12.97 4.08
CA GLN A 114 -18.38 -13.92 5.20
C GLN A 114 -17.31 -15.02 5.33
N LYS A 115 -16.48 -15.21 4.32
CA LYS A 115 -15.43 -16.24 4.31
C LYS A 115 -14.07 -15.56 4.22
N GLN A 116 -13.25 -15.68 5.27
CA GLN A 116 -11.93 -15.05 5.33
C GLN A 116 -11.97 -13.55 5.10
N CYS A 117 -13.06 -12.85 5.48
CA CYS A 117 -13.23 -11.44 5.18
C CYS A 117 -13.07 -11.13 3.67
N ARG A 118 -13.44 -12.06 2.78
CA ARG A 118 -13.43 -11.90 1.32
C ARG A 118 -14.81 -12.07 0.73
N CYS A 119 -15.04 -11.42 -0.41
CA CYS A 119 -16.26 -11.60 -1.18
C CYS A 119 -16.20 -12.96 -1.91
N PRO A 120 -17.24 -13.81 -1.80
CA PRO A 120 -17.20 -15.19 -2.30
C PRO A 120 -17.13 -15.31 -3.83
N ASN A 121 -17.59 -14.31 -4.59
CA ASN A 121 -17.77 -14.36 -6.05
C ASN A 121 -16.89 -13.36 -6.84
N GLY A 122 -15.87 -12.74 -6.25
CA GLY A 122 -15.13 -11.69 -6.93
C GLY A 122 -13.65 -11.70 -6.60
N ASN A 123 -12.81 -12.07 -7.57
CA ASN A 123 -11.37 -11.80 -7.77
C ASN A 123 -10.57 -11.25 -6.55
N ASN A 124 -10.72 -11.86 -5.37
CA ASN A 124 -10.17 -11.32 -4.12
C ASN A 124 -10.45 -9.81 -3.91
N GLN A 125 -11.68 -9.36 -4.23
CA GLN A 125 -12.08 -7.97 -4.04
C GLN A 125 -11.88 -7.57 -2.57
N VAL A 126 -11.17 -6.46 -2.36
CA VAL A 126 -10.97 -5.87 -1.04
C VAL A 126 -12.29 -5.24 -0.58
N PRO A 127 -12.93 -5.73 0.49
CA PRO A 127 -14.24 -5.25 0.91
C PRO A 127 -14.17 -3.89 1.63
N THR A 128 -12.99 -3.30 1.80
CA THR A 128 -12.78 -2.05 2.51
C THR A 128 -12.09 -1.00 1.65
N TYR A 129 -12.31 0.27 2.00
CA TYR A 129 -11.64 1.44 1.43
C TYR A 129 -10.89 2.23 2.50
N PHE A 130 -10.60 1.63 3.66
CA PHE A 130 -9.86 2.33 4.72
C PHE A 130 -8.46 2.76 4.26
N ASP A 131 -7.85 2.07 3.32
CA ASP A 131 -6.61 2.50 2.67
C ASP A 131 -6.78 3.79 1.82
N TYR A 132 -7.99 4.29 1.58
CA TYR A 132 -8.23 5.60 0.96
C TYR A 132 -8.74 6.66 1.94
N VAL A 133 -8.83 6.32 3.23
CA VAL A 133 -9.16 7.27 4.31
C VAL A 133 -7.87 7.82 4.92
N PRO A 134 -7.75 9.16 5.11
CA PRO A 134 -6.59 9.77 5.77
C PRO A 134 -6.28 9.10 7.12
N GLN A 135 -5.01 8.79 7.39
CA GLN A 135 -4.62 8.02 8.58
C GLN A 135 -5.18 8.55 9.90
N TYR A 136 -5.19 9.87 10.04
CA TYR A 136 -5.69 10.53 11.24
C TYR A 136 -7.19 10.26 11.52
N LEU A 137 -7.97 9.91 10.50
CA LEU A 137 -9.42 9.69 10.59
C LEU A 137 -9.81 8.20 10.62
N ARG A 138 -8.84 7.28 10.54
CA ARG A 138 -9.08 5.83 10.57
C ARG A 138 -9.28 5.32 11.99
#